data_AF-A0A9P9SH79-F1
#
_entry.id   AF-A0A9P9SH79-F1
#
_cell.length_a   1.000
_cell.length_b   1.000
_cell.length_c   1.000
_cell.angle_alpha   90.00
_cell.angle_beta   90.00
_cell.angle_gamma   90.00
#
_symmetry.space_group_name_H-M   'P 1'
#
loop_
_entity.id
_entity.type
_entity.pdbx_description
1 polymer ?
#
loop_
_entity_poly.entity_id
_entity_poly.type
_entity_poly.pdbx_seq_one_letter_code
_entity_poly.pdbx_strand_id
1 'polypeptide(L)'
;MIESRGADIKSLPHTTTFYPPRLGQQVWYLHHSTRATWLGKRNVQVEASDDAGNLPSETLTYSYQELHSSEVKTQVDRDGRVILEGRDGKLLSWMTVTDLGIADDSGEIRPDWRSRWMVVFFQSTSVTDNSTGIDVLCDRKKELDQETVYDIGIALESMEGLPEESRKVETFRVTHDSGRDEERKRREKAEYKNWEKRTGPDVGISPDLVYNDEEQKGGSNCTVQ
;
A
#
# COMPACT_ATOMS: atom_id res chain seq x y z
N MET A 1 -35.44 9.80 32.83
CA MET A 1 -35.68 9.70 31.38
C MET A 1 -34.38 10.12 30.72
N ILE A 2 -33.56 9.17 30.29
CA ILE A 2 -32.21 9.42 29.77
C ILE A 2 -32.33 9.31 28.24
N GLU A 3 -32.13 10.43 27.55
CA GLU A 3 -32.10 10.46 26.09
C GLU A 3 -30.82 9.79 25.59
N SER A 4 -30.97 8.62 24.98
CA SER A 4 -29.93 7.95 24.22
C SER A 4 -29.66 8.76 22.96
N ARG A 5 -28.52 9.45 22.91
CA ARG A 5 -27.95 9.96 21.65
C ARG A 5 -27.37 8.77 20.89
N GLY A 6 -28.22 8.13 20.09
CA GLY A 6 -27.79 7.15 19.11
C GLY A 6 -26.82 7.82 18.15
N ALA A 7 -25.61 7.27 18.04
CA ALA A 7 -24.76 7.54 16.90
C ALA A 7 -25.53 7.07 15.66
N ASP A 8 -25.88 8.01 14.79
CA ASP A 8 -26.41 7.73 13.47
C ASP A 8 -25.30 7.04 12.65
N ILE A 9 -25.17 5.73 12.84
CA ILE A 9 -24.49 4.84 11.88
C ILE A 9 -25.42 4.78 10.67
N LYS A 10 -25.37 5.85 9.86
CA LYS A 10 -26.05 5.88 8.58
C LYS A 10 -25.46 4.77 7.74
N SER A 11 -26.35 3.89 7.29
CA SER A 11 -26.13 2.82 6.32
C SER A 11 -25.00 3.15 5.36
N LEU A 12 -23.98 2.28 5.33
CA LEU A 12 -22.89 2.27 4.37
C LEU A 12 -23.44 2.58 2.97
N PRO A 13 -23.06 3.71 2.33
CA PRO A 13 -23.41 3.90 0.94
C PRO A 13 -22.72 2.81 0.13
N HIS A 14 -23.52 2.27 -0.80
CA HIS A 14 -23.19 1.24 -1.75
C HIS A 14 -21.76 1.31 -2.28
N THR A 15 -21.20 0.11 -2.47
CA THR A 15 -19.93 -0.21 -3.13
C THR A 15 -19.71 0.62 -4.39
N THR A 16 -19.08 1.79 -4.26
CA THR A 16 -18.58 2.54 -5.41
C THR A 16 -17.21 1.96 -5.75
N THR A 17 -17.23 0.93 -6.59
CA THR A 17 -16.03 0.37 -7.21
C THR A 17 -15.33 1.48 -7.96
N PHE A 18 -14.14 1.87 -7.50
CA PHE A 18 -13.40 2.99 -8.07
C PHE A 18 -12.01 2.53 -8.51
N TYR A 19 -11.78 2.59 -9.82
CA TYR A 19 -10.49 2.36 -10.48
C TYR A 19 -10.09 3.61 -11.26
N PRO A 20 -8.97 4.27 -10.90
CA PRO A 20 -8.06 4.78 -11.93
C PRO A 20 -6.57 4.68 -11.52
N PRO A 21 -5.64 5.00 -12.44
CA PRO A 21 -5.25 4.26 -13.63
C PRO A 21 -4.23 3.13 -13.30
N ARG A 22 -4.21 2.11 -14.17
CA ARG A 22 -3.43 0.87 -14.09
C ARG A 22 -1.93 1.05 -14.33
N LEU A 23 -1.19 0.04 -13.85
CA LEU A 23 0.24 -0.29 -14.07
C LEU A 23 1.23 0.34 -13.08
N GLY A 24 1.27 -0.24 -11.87
CA GLY A 24 2.34 0.00 -10.92
C GLY A 24 2.08 -0.73 -9.61
N GLN A 25 3.12 -1.41 -9.11
CA GLN A 25 3.16 -1.96 -7.76
C GLN A 25 2.84 -0.84 -6.75
N GLN A 26 1.71 -0.95 -6.04
CA GLN A 26 1.31 0.08 -5.06
C GLN A 26 1.94 -0.24 -3.71
N VAL A 27 2.69 0.70 -3.14
CA VAL A 27 3.28 0.55 -1.82
C VAL A 27 2.32 1.07 -0.76
N TRP A 28 2.03 0.23 0.22
CA TRP A 28 1.28 0.57 1.41
C TRP A 28 2.20 0.58 2.62
N TYR A 29 1.93 1.44 3.59
CA TYR A 29 2.72 1.63 4.80
C TYR A 29 1.93 1.14 6.00
N LEU A 30 2.56 0.32 6.83
CA LEU A 30 1.95 -0.14 8.08
C LEU A 30 2.05 0.96 9.13
N HIS A 31 0.90 1.49 9.55
CA HIS A 31 0.82 2.53 10.58
C HIS A 31 0.56 1.94 11.96
N HIS A 32 -0.32 0.95 12.02
CA HIS A 32 -0.82 0.38 13.26
C HIS A 32 -0.90 -1.14 13.11
N SER A 33 -0.55 -1.88 14.15
CA SER A 33 -0.76 -3.33 14.19
C SER A 33 -1.03 -3.85 15.60
N THR A 34 -1.81 -4.92 15.72
CA THR A 34 -1.91 -5.71 16.95
C THR A 34 -0.95 -6.90 16.96
N ARG A 35 -0.30 -7.21 15.84
CA ARG A 35 0.52 -8.42 15.67
C ARG A 35 1.90 -8.20 16.29
N ALA A 36 2.26 -9.03 17.28
CA ALA A 36 3.56 -8.93 17.96
C ALA A 36 4.77 -8.99 17.00
N THR A 37 4.58 -9.57 15.82
CA THR A 37 5.51 -9.60 14.69
C THR A 37 6.17 -8.25 14.41
N TRP A 38 5.47 -7.12 14.53
CA TRP A 38 6.02 -5.80 14.17
C TRP A 38 6.69 -5.06 15.32
N LEU A 39 6.72 -5.65 16.53
CA LEU A 39 7.44 -5.07 17.66
C LEU A 39 8.94 -5.02 17.37
N GLY A 40 9.55 -3.85 17.60
CA GLY A 40 10.97 -3.62 17.31
C GLY A 40 11.31 -3.45 15.81
N LYS A 41 10.30 -3.44 14.94
CA LYS A 41 10.45 -3.16 13.50
C LYS A 41 10.03 -1.74 13.16
N ARG A 42 10.50 -1.26 12.01
CA ARG A 42 10.23 0.10 11.49
C ARG A 42 10.21 0.12 9.97
N ASN A 43 9.70 1.21 9.40
CA ASN A 43 9.58 1.41 7.95
C ASN A 43 8.94 0.20 7.26
N VAL A 44 7.93 -0.39 7.91
CA VAL A 44 7.24 -1.57 7.40
C VAL A 44 6.32 -1.13 6.27
N GLN A 45 6.51 -1.73 5.11
CA GLN A 45 5.71 -1.47 3.91
C GLN A 45 5.32 -2.79 3.25
N VAL A 46 4.16 -2.81 2.60
CA VAL A 46 3.70 -3.96 1.83
C VAL A 46 3.51 -3.53 0.38
N GLU A 47 3.92 -4.39 -0.54
CA GLU A 47 3.77 -4.15 -1.97
C GLU A 47 2.53 -4.89 -2.48
N ALA A 48 1.56 -4.14 -3.01
CA ALA A 48 0.40 -4.66 -3.71
C ALA A 48 0.79 -5.03 -5.15
N SER A 49 0.40 -6.23 -5.59
CA SER A 49 0.89 -6.83 -6.84
C SER A 49 -0.19 -7.11 -7.88
N ASP A 50 -1.47 -6.80 -7.64
CA ASP A 50 -2.48 -6.98 -8.69
C ASP A 50 -2.61 -5.74 -9.59
N ASP A 51 -3.09 -5.96 -10.83
CA ASP A 51 -3.30 -4.89 -11.84
C ASP A 51 -4.27 -3.79 -11.39
N ALA A 52 -4.92 -4.04 -10.25
CA ALA A 52 -5.95 -3.25 -9.62
C ALA A 52 -5.43 -2.42 -8.43
N GLY A 53 -4.17 -2.60 -8.02
CA GLY A 53 -3.60 -1.95 -6.83
C GLY A 53 -4.23 -2.41 -5.51
N ASN A 54 -4.98 -3.52 -5.52
CA ASN A 54 -5.49 -4.15 -4.32
C ASN A 54 -4.44 -5.11 -3.77
N LEU A 55 -4.51 -5.33 -2.45
CA LEU A 55 -3.73 -6.39 -1.84
C LEU A 55 -4.32 -7.74 -2.23
N PRO A 56 -3.55 -8.66 -2.83
CA PRO A 56 -4.02 -10.01 -3.03
C PRO A 56 -4.34 -10.62 -1.66
N SER A 57 -5.58 -11.13 -1.50
CA SER A 57 -6.08 -11.70 -0.25
C SER A 57 -5.33 -12.97 0.21
N GLU A 58 -4.39 -13.45 -0.60
CA GLU A 58 -3.71 -14.73 -0.37
C GLU A 58 -2.26 -14.57 0.08
N THR A 59 -1.55 -13.51 -0.33
CA THR A 59 -0.11 -13.39 -0.04
C THR A 59 0.36 -11.94 -0.02
N LEU A 60 0.91 -11.51 1.10
CA LEU A 60 1.39 -10.15 1.34
C LEU A 60 2.89 -10.15 1.58
N THR A 61 3.63 -9.41 0.76
CA THR A 61 5.09 -9.27 0.91
C THR A 61 5.42 -7.97 1.60
N TYR A 62 5.84 -8.08 2.85
CA TYR A 62 6.30 -6.97 3.66
C TYR A 62 7.79 -6.77 3.50
N SER A 63 8.24 -5.52 3.40
CA SER A 63 9.62 -5.13 3.65
C SER A 63 9.70 -4.26 4.89
N TYR A 64 10.74 -4.47 5.69
CA TYR A 64 10.91 -3.81 6.98
C TYR A 64 12.38 -3.68 7.36
N GLN A 65 12.65 -2.91 8.41
CA GLN A 65 13.96 -2.85 9.05
C GLN A 65 13.80 -3.12 10.54
N GLU A 66 14.80 -3.76 11.14
CA GLU A 66 14.93 -3.77 12.60
C GLU A 66 15.25 -2.35 13.10
N LEU A 67 14.83 -2.01 14.31
CA LEU A 67 15.04 -0.67 14.89
C LEU A 67 16.52 -0.24 14.86
N HIS A 68 17.43 -1.18 15.11
CA HIS A 68 18.88 -0.93 15.18
C HIS A 68 19.63 -1.32 13.91
N SER A 69 18.95 -1.84 12.88
CA SER A 69 19.60 -2.24 11.62
C SER A 69 19.29 -1.27 10.48
N SER A 70 20.23 -1.18 9.54
CA SER A 70 20.01 -0.52 8.24
C SER A 70 19.61 -1.50 7.14
N GLU A 71 19.78 -2.80 7.37
CA GLU A 71 19.40 -3.86 6.43
C GLU A 71 17.88 -3.93 6.29
N VAL A 72 17.41 -3.99 5.04
CA VAL A 72 16.01 -4.23 4.71
C VAL A 72 15.79 -5.73 4.62
N LYS A 73 14.81 -6.23 5.36
CA LYS A 73 14.38 -7.62 5.34
C LYS A 73 13.01 -7.72 4.69
N THR A 74 12.73 -8.90 4.16
CA THR A 74 11.43 -9.24 3.56
C THR A 74 10.75 -10.34 4.36
N GLN A 75 9.45 -10.23 4.56
CA GLN A 75 8.60 -11.25 5.16
C GLN A 75 7.37 -11.45 4.29
N VAL A 76 7.04 -12.70 4.00
CA VAL A 76 5.84 -13.05 3.24
C VAL A 76 4.83 -13.65 4.21
N ASP A 77 3.69 -12.98 4.33
CA ASP A 77 2.55 -13.48 5.10
C ASP A 77 1.48 -14.00 4.15
N ARG A 78 0.77 -15.04 4.57
CA ARG A 78 -0.36 -15.61 3.83
C ARG A 78 -1.65 -15.39 4.61
N ASP A 79 -2.77 -15.59 3.95
CA ASP A 79 -4.10 -15.60 4.56
C ASP A 79 -4.54 -14.26 5.20
N GLY A 80 -3.98 -13.14 4.71
CA GLY A 80 -4.38 -11.80 5.10
C GLY A 80 -5.67 -11.39 4.40
N ARG A 81 -6.72 -11.08 5.16
CA ARG A 81 -8.02 -10.67 4.62
C ARG A 81 -8.29 -9.19 4.89
N VAL A 82 -8.58 -8.42 3.84
CA VAL A 82 -9.09 -7.05 4.01
C VAL A 82 -10.49 -7.11 4.63
N ILE A 83 -10.67 -6.45 5.77
CA ILE A 83 -11.94 -6.41 6.53
C ILE A 83 -12.56 -5.00 6.58
N LEU A 84 -11.74 -3.96 6.40
CA LEU A 84 -12.18 -2.58 6.28
C LEU A 84 -11.32 -1.84 5.27
N GLU A 85 -11.90 -0.84 4.63
CA GLU A 85 -11.19 0.12 3.81
C GLU A 85 -11.85 1.49 3.90
N GLY A 86 -11.09 2.54 3.62
CA GLY A 86 -11.62 3.89 3.59
C GLY A 86 -10.57 4.91 3.17
N ARG A 87 -10.86 6.17 3.48
CA ARG A 87 -9.99 7.31 3.18
C ARG A 87 -9.79 8.20 4.41
N ASP A 88 -8.55 8.67 4.58
CA ASP A 88 -8.14 9.58 5.64
C ASP A 88 -8.40 11.03 5.22
N GLY A 89 -9.30 11.70 5.94
CA GLY A 89 -9.70 13.07 5.69
C GLY A 89 -11.18 13.24 5.35
N LYS A 90 -11.75 14.34 5.81
CA LYS A 90 -13.15 14.69 5.59
C LYS A 90 -13.33 15.57 4.38
N LEU A 91 -14.39 15.30 3.63
CA LEU A 91 -14.87 16.22 2.61
C LEU A 91 -15.66 17.34 3.27
N LEU A 92 -15.45 18.55 2.79
CA LEU A 92 -16.30 19.68 3.14
C LEU A 92 -17.64 19.52 2.42
N SER A 93 -18.69 20.17 2.93
CA SER A 93 -20.06 20.00 2.40
C SER A 93 -20.22 20.42 0.94
N TRP A 94 -19.30 21.24 0.42
CA TRP A 94 -19.25 21.70 -0.97
C TRP A 94 -18.41 20.79 -1.88
N MET A 95 -17.81 19.72 -1.35
CA MET A 95 -17.00 18.77 -2.09
C MET A 95 -17.77 17.46 -2.33
N THR A 96 -17.68 16.92 -3.54
CA THR A 96 -18.31 15.64 -3.90
C THR A 96 -17.31 14.70 -4.56
N VAL A 97 -17.35 13.41 -4.21
CA VAL A 97 -16.55 12.38 -4.90
C VAL A 97 -17.19 12.07 -6.26
N THR A 98 -16.37 12.05 -7.31
CA THR A 98 -16.73 11.72 -8.68
C THR A 98 -15.75 10.69 -9.25
N ASP A 99 -16.07 10.09 -10.39
CA ASP A 99 -15.23 9.15 -11.16
C ASP A 99 -13.84 9.69 -11.55
N LEU A 100 -13.66 11.01 -11.50
CA LEU A 100 -12.42 11.68 -11.89
C LEU A 100 -11.66 12.28 -10.71
N GLY A 101 -12.22 12.23 -9.49
CA GLY A 101 -11.63 12.83 -8.29
C GLY A 101 -12.66 13.55 -7.42
N ILE A 102 -12.24 14.60 -6.74
CA ILE A 102 -13.11 15.44 -5.91
C ILE A 102 -13.52 16.67 -6.71
N ALA A 103 -14.82 16.83 -6.92
CA ALA A 103 -15.42 18.02 -7.52
C ALA A 103 -15.81 19.04 -6.44
N ASP A 104 -15.61 20.33 -6.73
CA ASP A 104 -16.15 21.43 -5.93
C ASP A 104 -17.42 22.03 -6.54
N ASP A 105 -17.98 23.05 -5.88
CA ASP A 105 -19.21 23.73 -6.29
C ASP A 105 -19.04 24.60 -7.55
N SER A 106 -17.80 24.91 -7.94
CA SER A 106 -17.47 25.56 -9.20
C SER A 106 -17.41 24.58 -10.39
N GLY A 107 -17.44 23.28 -10.11
CA GLY A 107 -17.27 22.21 -11.09
C GLY A 107 -15.81 21.86 -11.39
N GLU A 108 -14.84 22.43 -10.65
CA GLU A 108 -13.44 22.04 -10.77
C GLU A 108 -13.24 20.64 -10.16
N ILE A 109 -12.56 19.76 -10.90
CA ILE A 109 -12.25 18.40 -10.44
C ILE A 109 -10.75 18.31 -10.13
N ARG A 110 -10.43 17.89 -8.91
CA ARG A 110 -9.06 17.66 -8.44
C ARG A 110 -8.83 16.20 -8.10
N PRO A 111 -7.59 15.68 -8.21
CA PRO A 111 -7.26 14.35 -7.72
C PRO A 111 -7.68 14.17 -6.26
N ASP A 112 -8.14 12.98 -5.89
CA ASP A 112 -8.47 12.69 -4.49
C ASP A 112 -7.20 12.80 -3.63
N TRP A 113 -7.17 13.87 -2.83
CA TRP A 113 -6.03 14.20 -1.99
C TRP A 113 -6.00 13.41 -0.69
N ARG A 114 -7.04 12.64 -0.37
CA ARG A 114 -7.12 11.82 0.84
C ARG A 114 -6.28 10.57 0.67
N SER A 115 -5.62 10.15 1.75
CA SER A 115 -4.89 8.87 1.77
C SER A 115 -5.90 7.72 1.82
N ARG A 116 -5.69 6.65 1.06
CA ARG A 116 -6.45 5.41 1.24
C ARG A 116 -5.90 4.65 2.43
N TRP A 117 -6.77 4.03 3.19
CA TRP A 117 -6.37 3.11 4.25
C TRP A 117 -7.17 1.81 4.15
N MET A 118 -6.61 0.75 4.71
CA MET A 118 -7.28 -0.54 4.84
C MET A 118 -6.87 -1.24 6.12
N VAL A 119 -7.73 -2.11 6.62
CA VAL A 119 -7.45 -3.01 7.74
C VAL A 119 -7.41 -4.44 7.22
N VAL A 120 -6.26 -5.08 7.41
CA VAL A 120 -6.03 -6.48 7.05
C VAL A 120 -6.06 -7.31 8.32
N PHE A 121 -6.94 -8.30 8.37
CA PHE A 121 -7.00 -9.27 9.44
C PHE A 121 -6.24 -10.53 9.07
N PHE A 122 -5.45 -11.02 10.02
CA PHE A 122 -4.75 -12.29 9.95
C PHE A 122 -5.33 -13.22 10.99
N GLN A 123 -5.73 -14.42 10.58
CA GLN A 123 -6.15 -15.47 11.47
C GLN A 123 -5.04 -16.51 11.57
N SER A 124 -4.44 -16.65 12.75
CA SER A 124 -3.57 -17.80 12.99
C SER A 124 -4.41 -19.07 13.04
N THR A 125 -3.98 -20.08 12.29
CA THR A 125 -4.50 -21.45 12.43
C THR A 125 -3.75 -22.26 13.50
N SER A 126 -2.64 -21.71 14.03
CA SER A 126 -1.81 -22.35 15.04
C SER A 126 -1.98 -21.70 16.41
N VAL A 127 -2.27 -22.51 17.41
CA VAL A 127 -2.44 -22.08 18.81
C VAL A 127 -1.16 -21.46 19.39
N THR A 128 0.01 -21.77 18.82
CA THR A 128 1.30 -21.25 19.28
C THR A 128 1.77 -20.00 18.54
N ASP A 129 1.04 -19.58 17.51
CA ASP A 129 1.45 -18.47 16.65
C ASP A 129 0.65 -17.21 16.99
N ASN A 130 1.34 -16.21 17.54
CA ASN A 130 0.80 -14.89 17.88
C ASN A 130 0.63 -14.01 16.62
N SER A 131 0.41 -14.63 15.47
CA SER A 131 0.21 -13.95 14.17
C SER A 131 -1.21 -13.44 13.99
N THR A 132 -2.17 -13.90 14.82
CA THR A 132 -3.54 -13.39 14.82
C THR A 132 -3.55 -11.92 15.19
N GLY A 133 -4.21 -11.11 14.36
CA GLY A 133 -4.32 -9.68 14.62
C GLY A 133 -4.70 -8.91 13.38
N ILE A 134 -4.62 -7.59 13.49
CA ILE A 134 -4.89 -6.68 12.40
C ILE A 134 -3.66 -5.84 12.09
N ASP A 135 -3.55 -5.47 10.82
CA ASP A 135 -2.62 -4.48 10.29
C ASP A 135 -3.43 -3.35 9.64
N VAL A 136 -3.19 -2.10 10.04
CA VAL A 136 -3.76 -0.92 9.39
C VAL A 136 -2.72 -0.33 8.45
N LEU A 137 -3.05 -0.36 7.17
CA LEU A 137 -2.19 0.04 6.08
C LEU A 137 -2.69 1.36 5.47
N CYS A 138 -1.78 2.22 5.03
CA CYS A 138 -2.07 3.47 4.35
C CYS A 138 -1.26 3.58 3.07
N ASP A 139 -1.85 4.06 1.97
CA ASP A 139 -1.14 4.22 0.69
C ASP A 139 -0.15 5.41 0.69
N ARG A 140 -0.12 6.19 1.79
CA ARG A 140 0.81 7.29 1.99
C ARG A 140 1.58 7.11 3.30
N LYS A 141 2.82 7.62 3.30
CA LYS A 141 3.68 7.71 4.50
C LYS A 141 3.16 8.71 5.55
N LYS A 142 2.12 9.47 5.22
CA LYS A 142 1.50 10.42 6.15
C LYS A 142 0.78 9.64 7.26
N GLU A 143 0.97 10.06 8.50
CA GLU A 143 0.21 9.58 9.65
C GLU A 143 -1.30 9.73 9.40
N LEU A 144 -2.07 8.72 9.79
CA LEU A 144 -3.54 8.79 9.80
C LEU A 144 -4.00 9.81 10.84
N ASP A 145 -5.06 10.56 10.52
CA ASP A 145 -5.64 11.51 11.47
C ASP A 145 -6.24 10.74 12.66
N GLN A 146 -6.15 11.29 13.87
CA GLN A 146 -6.62 10.61 15.10
C GLN A 146 -8.11 10.25 15.05
N GLU A 147 -8.91 11.09 14.39
CA GLU A 147 -10.33 10.81 14.17
C GLU A 147 -10.53 9.59 13.27
N THR A 148 -9.77 9.47 12.19
CA THR A 148 -9.79 8.27 11.32
C THR A 148 -9.43 7.01 12.12
N VAL A 149 -8.40 7.08 12.97
CA VAL A 149 -7.98 5.96 13.83
C VAL A 149 -9.10 5.57 14.82
N TYR A 150 -9.76 6.56 15.42
CA TYR A 150 -10.88 6.35 16.32
C TYR A 150 -12.09 5.71 15.63
N ASP A 151 -12.45 6.18 14.43
CA ASP A 151 -13.55 5.63 13.63
C ASP A 151 -13.28 4.18 13.21
N ILE A 152 -12.03 3.86 12.86
CA ILE A 152 -11.59 2.47 12.61
C ILE A 152 -11.79 1.62 13.88
N GLY A 153 -11.46 2.16 15.06
CA GLY A 153 -11.67 1.49 16.34
C GLY A 153 -13.13 1.12 16.58
N ILE A 154 -14.04 2.09 16.45
CA ILE A 154 -15.48 1.85 16.58
C ILE A 154 -15.95 0.77 15.60
N ALA A 155 -15.52 0.85 14.33
CA ALA A 155 -15.91 -0.11 13.31
C ALA A 155 -15.46 -1.53 13.69
N LEU A 156 -14.24 -1.70 14.18
CA LEU A 156 -13.70 -3.00 14.59
C LEU A 156 -14.38 -3.56 15.84
N GLU A 157 -14.70 -2.72 16.83
CA GLU A 157 -15.45 -3.12 18.02
C GLU A 157 -16.84 -3.68 17.66
N SER A 158 -17.47 -3.12 16.63
CA SER A 158 -18.79 -3.53 16.16
C SER A 158 -18.80 -4.80 15.30
N MET A 159 -17.63 -5.32 14.87
CA MET A 159 -17.57 -6.51 14.02
C MET A 159 -17.75 -7.81 14.77
N GLU A 160 -18.69 -8.63 14.30
CA GLU A 160 -18.82 -10.02 14.71
C GLU A 160 -17.73 -10.90 14.08
N GLY A 161 -17.28 -11.92 14.82
CA GLY A 161 -16.31 -12.90 14.33
C GLY A 161 -14.83 -12.52 14.50
N LEU A 162 -14.50 -11.28 14.88
CA LEU A 162 -13.12 -10.92 15.24
C LEU A 162 -12.80 -11.33 16.70
N PRO A 163 -11.59 -11.83 16.99
CA PRO A 163 -11.11 -12.00 18.36
C PRO A 163 -11.12 -10.67 19.12
N GLU A 164 -11.43 -10.69 20.42
CA GLU A 164 -11.53 -9.47 21.25
C GLU A 164 -10.25 -8.62 21.20
N GLU A 165 -9.09 -9.27 21.26
CA GLU A 165 -7.75 -8.65 21.15
C GLU A 165 -7.55 -7.91 19.81
N SER A 166 -8.22 -8.35 18.74
CA SER A 166 -8.14 -7.75 17.40
C SER A 166 -9.15 -6.62 17.18
N ARG A 167 -10.06 -6.39 18.14
CA ARG A 167 -11.08 -5.32 18.06
C ARG A 167 -10.60 -3.99 18.62
N LYS A 168 -9.45 -3.97 19.32
CA LYS A 168 -8.90 -2.75 19.94
C LYS A 168 -7.86 -2.13 19.00
N VAL A 169 -8.07 -0.87 18.64
CA VAL A 169 -7.11 -0.06 17.85
C VAL A 169 -6.00 0.53 18.72
N GLU A 170 -5.86 0.12 19.98
CA GLU A 170 -4.63 0.26 20.76
C GLU A 170 -3.49 -0.65 20.27
N THR A 171 -3.51 -0.94 18.97
CA THR A 171 -2.39 -1.26 18.12
C THR A 171 -1.15 -0.43 18.46
N PHE A 172 0.00 -1.07 18.58
CA PHE A 172 1.24 -0.30 18.70
C PHE A 172 1.53 0.37 17.36
N ARG A 173 1.95 1.63 17.44
CA ARG A 173 2.32 2.41 16.28
C ARG A 173 3.64 1.88 15.71
N VAL A 174 3.66 1.55 14.43
CA VAL A 174 4.90 1.17 13.76
C VAL A 174 5.71 2.43 13.48
N THR A 175 6.98 2.42 13.91
CA THR A 175 7.83 3.61 13.81
C THR A 175 8.20 3.86 12.35
N HIS A 176 8.00 5.10 11.90
CA HIS A 176 8.54 5.59 10.63
C HIS A 176 9.74 6.51 10.90
N ASP A 177 10.88 6.22 10.26
CA ASP A 177 12.10 7.02 10.35
C ASP A 177 12.39 7.64 8.98
N SER A 178 11.75 8.79 8.74
CA SER A 178 11.84 9.52 7.47
C SER A 178 13.25 10.03 7.16
N GLY A 179 13.99 10.46 8.19
CA GLY A 179 15.35 10.98 8.03
C GLY A 179 16.32 9.92 7.50
N ARG A 180 16.26 8.70 8.05
CA ARG A 180 17.11 7.59 7.57
C ARG A 180 16.65 7.02 6.24
N ASP A 181 15.34 7.05 5.96
CA ASP A 181 14.80 6.70 4.64
C ASP A 181 15.31 7.63 3.53
N GLU A 182 15.36 8.93 3.81
CA GLU A 182 15.92 9.93 2.89
C GLU A 182 17.44 9.77 2.71
N GLU A 183 18.16 9.52 3.80
CA GLU A 183 19.60 9.24 3.76
C GLU A 183 19.90 8.01 2.90
N ARG A 184 19.12 6.93 3.06
CA ARG A 184 19.23 5.72 2.23
C ARG A 184 18.94 6.03 0.76
N LYS A 185 17.84 6.71 0.45
CA LYS A 185 17.52 7.11 -0.94
C LYS A 185 18.65 7.95 -1.55
N ARG A 186 19.27 8.83 -0.75
CA ARG A 186 20.45 9.59 -1.18
C ARG A 186 21.64 8.68 -1.48
N ARG A 187 21.91 7.69 -0.62
CA ARG A 187 22.99 6.72 -0.80
C ARG A 187 22.78 5.84 -2.02
N GLU A 188 21.60 5.26 -2.19
CA GLU A 188 21.23 4.43 -3.35
C GLU A 188 21.34 5.23 -4.65
N LYS A 189 20.83 6.48 -4.66
CA LYS A 189 20.96 7.36 -5.82
C LYS A 189 22.43 7.72 -6.12
N ALA A 190 23.26 7.86 -5.09
CA ALA A 190 24.68 8.12 -5.26
C ALA A 190 25.44 6.88 -5.76
N GLU A 191 25.12 5.69 -5.24
CA GLU A 191 25.66 4.41 -5.69
C GLU A 191 25.27 4.11 -7.14
N TYR A 192 24.00 4.32 -7.49
CA TYR A 192 23.50 4.22 -8.86
C TYR A 192 24.23 5.18 -9.80
N LYS A 193 24.35 6.47 -9.43
CA LYS A 193 25.14 7.44 -10.21
C LYS A 193 26.61 7.04 -10.34
N ASN A 194 27.20 6.45 -9.30
CA ASN A 194 28.59 5.97 -9.34
C ASN A 194 28.73 4.70 -10.17
N TRP A 195 27.70 3.86 -10.24
CA TRP A 195 27.61 2.76 -11.18
C TRP A 195 27.51 3.28 -12.62
N GLU A 196 26.58 4.18 -12.92
CA GLU A 196 26.43 4.81 -14.25
C GLU A 196 27.73 5.47 -14.73
N LYS A 197 28.46 6.15 -13.83
CA LYS A 197 29.77 6.73 -14.14
C LYS A 197 30.83 5.69 -14.50
N ARG A 198 30.78 4.50 -13.90
CA ARG A 198 31.76 3.42 -14.14
C ARG A 198 31.42 2.60 -15.39
N THR A 199 30.15 2.39 -15.67
CA THR A 199 29.69 1.52 -16.75
C THR A 199 29.31 2.29 -18.01
N GLY A 200 29.01 3.59 -17.91
CA GLY A 200 28.43 4.39 -19.00
C GLY A 200 26.89 4.27 -19.03
N PRO A 201 26.20 5.24 -19.66
CA PRO A 201 24.73 5.30 -19.67
C PRO A 201 24.07 4.16 -20.49
N ASP A 202 24.82 3.52 -21.40
CA ASP A 202 24.28 2.56 -22.36
C ASP A 202 24.31 1.09 -21.90
N VAL A 203 24.81 0.80 -20.70
CA VAL A 203 24.93 -0.59 -20.18
C VAL A 203 23.68 -1.04 -19.43
N GLY A 204 22.56 -0.31 -19.59
CA GLY A 204 21.25 -0.64 -19.04
C GLY A 204 20.38 -1.58 -19.90
N ILE A 205 20.82 -1.90 -21.13
CA ILE A 205 20.20 -2.92 -21.99
C ILE A 205 21.36 -3.62 -22.70
N SER A 206 21.52 -4.94 -22.51
CA SER A 206 22.45 -5.69 -23.36
C SER A 206 21.96 -5.58 -24.81
N PRO A 207 22.79 -5.10 -25.76
CA PRO A 207 22.44 -5.11 -27.19
C PRO A 207 22.24 -6.53 -27.74
N ASP A 208 22.61 -7.57 -26.98
CA ASP A 208 22.46 -8.98 -27.37
C ASP A 208 21.00 -9.49 -27.25
N LEU A 209 20.05 -8.63 -26.87
CA LEU A 209 18.61 -8.88 -26.97
C LEU A 209 17.92 -8.00 -28.03
N VAL A 210 18.66 -7.52 -29.03
CA VAL A 210 18.04 -7.22 -30.33
C VAL A 210 17.76 -8.57 -30.97
N TYR A 211 16.48 -8.99 -30.98
CA TYR A 211 16.03 -10.01 -31.92
C TYR A 211 16.40 -9.51 -33.32
N ASN A 212 17.43 -10.12 -33.91
CA ASN A 212 17.64 -10.08 -35.34
C ASN A 212 16.48 -10.86 -35.98
N ASP A 213 15.34 -10.20 -36.14
CA ASP A 213 14.42 -10.53 -37.22
C ASP A 213 15.08 -10.00 -38.50
N GLU A 214 16.10 -10.73 -38.97
CA GLU A 214 16.59 -10.58 -40.33
C GLU A 214 15.41 -10.82 -41.27
N GLU A 215 14.85 -9.74 -41.82
CA GLU A 215 14.14 -9.79 -43.09
C GLU A 215 15.09 -10.40 -44.12
N GLN A 216 14.90 -11.70 -44.42
CA GLN A 216 15.36 -12.27 -45.67
C GLN A 216 14.70 -11.52 -46.83
N LYS A 217 15.39 -10.50 -47.35
CA LYS A 217 15.19 -9.98 -48.71
C LYS A 217 16.49 -10.14 -49.50
N GLY A 218 16.88 -11.39 -49.70
CA GLY A 218 17.87 -11.77 -50.72
C GLY A 218 17.21 -11.90 -52.08
N GLY A 219 17.11 -10.78 -52.80
CA GLY A 219 16.69 -10.75 -54.20
C GLY A 219 17.73 -11.45 -55.09
N SER A 220 17.33 -12.58 -55.67
CA SER A 220 18.03 -13.24 -56.76
C SER A 220 17.96 -12.38 -58.02
N ASN A 221 19.10 -11.95 -58.54
CA ASN A 221 19.23 -11.50 -59.92
C ASN A 221 20.36 -12.29 -60.57
N CYS A 222 19.98 -13.36 -61.26
CA CYS A 222 20.77 -13.96 -62.32
C CYS A 222 20.78 -13.00 -63.51
N THR A 223 21.95 -12.66 -64.05
CA THR A 223 22.05 -12.40 -65.49
C THR A 223 23.39 -12.91 -66.02
N VAL A 224 23.23 -13.62 -67.13
CA VAL A 224 24.16 -14.41 -67.94
C VAL A 224 25.31 -13.58 -68.51
N GLN A 225 26.51 -14.16 -68.50
CA GLN A 225 27.41 -14.19 -69.66
C GLN A 225 28.06 -15.58 -69.77
#